data_AF-A0A2T7URM8-F1
#
_entry.id   AF-A0A2T7URM8-F1
#
_cell.length_a   1.000
_cell.length_b   1.000
_cell.length_c   1.000
_cell.angle_alpha   90.00
_cell.angle_beta   90.00
_cell.angle_gamma   90.00
#
_symmetry.space_group_name_H-M   'P 1'
#
loop_
_entity.id
_entity.type
_entity.pdbx_description
1 polymer ?
#
loop_
_entity_poly.entity_id
_entity_poly.type
_entity_poly.pdbx_seq_one_letter_code
_entity_poly.pdbx_strand_id
1 'polypeptide(L)'
;MRHHLLPLAALVAVLPAMASAQGLAWVSNTAICPDLRAGAAAEDVLGDSDALLLEPTGLIGMEYRCVFEPALDLDAADLSTSTHTGYCEEPGLITPQLFTFRMERQETPRVSLYDGTETATVFFACP
;
A
#
# COMPACT_ATOMS: atom_id res chain seq x y z
N MET A 1 52.61 -27.22 -28.99
CA MET A 1 51.84 -27.71 -27.84
C MET A 1 50.71 -26.72 -27.58
N ARG A 2 49.46 -27.20 -27.59
CA ARG A 2 48.22 -26.44 -27.41
C ARG A 2 48.07 -26.06 -25.94
N HIS A 3 47.72 -24.81 -25.65
CA HIS A 3 46.93 -24.48 -24.45
C HIS A 3 45.83 -23.50 -24.83
N HIS A 4 44.61 -24.04 -24.94
CA HIS A 4 43.37 -23.28 -25.00
C HIS A 4 43.09 -22.74 -23.59
N LEU A 5 43.15 -21.43 -23.40
CA LEU A 5 42.65 -20.78 -22.19
C LEU A 5 41.22 -20.32 -22.46
N LEU A 6 40.26 -20.98 -21.81
CA LEU A 6 38.85 -20.59 -21.76
C LEU A 6 38.67 -19.27 -20.97
N PRO A 7 37.67 -18.44 -21.30
CA PRO A 7 37.36 -17.23 -20.56
C PRO A 7 36.55 -17.56 -19.30
N LEU A 8 36.96 -17.05 -18.14
CA LEU A 8 36.11 -17.02 -16.95
C LEU A 8 35.21 -15.78 -17.04
N ALA A 9 33.95 -15.98 -17.47
CA ALA A 9 32.93 -14.95 -17.40
C ALA A 9 32.53 -14.77 -15.92
N ALA A 10 32.99 -13.70 -15.29
CA ALA A 10 32.55 -13.30 -13.96
C ALA A 10 31.11 -12.75 -14.07
N LEU A 11 30.13 -13.57 -13.69
CA LEU A 11 28.78 -13.12 -13.39
C LEU A 11 28.85 -12.22 -12.14
N VAL A 12 28.89 -10.90 -12.34
CA VAL A 12 28.57 -9.95 -11.27
C VAL A 12 27.05 -9.93 -11.17
N ALA A 13 26.52 -10.64 -10.17
CA ALA A 13 25.12 -10.53 -9.78
C ALA A 13 24.89 -9.09 -9.28
N VAL A 14 24.25 -8.27 -10.11
CA VAL A 14 23.68 -7.00 -9.67
C VAL A 14 22.47 -7.36 -8.83
N LEU A 15 22.67 -7.50 -7.51
CA LEU A 15 21.56 -7.46 -6.57
C LEU A 15 21.04 -6.02 -6.57
N PRO A 16 19.80 -5.74 -7.01
CA PRO A 16 19.17 -4.52 -6.59
C PRO A 16 18.97 -4.67 -5.08
N ALA A 17 19.83 -4.03 -4.28
CA ALA A 17 19.47 -3.74 -2.90
C ALA A 17 18.18 -2.94 -3.00
N MET A 18 17.06 -3.58 -2.67
CA MET A 18 15.76 -2.93 -2.58
C MET A 18 15.92 -1.83 -1.55
N ALA A 19 16.12 -0.61 -2.03
CA ALA A 19 15.84 0.56 -1.23
C ALA A 19 14.37 0.41 -0.83
N SER A 20 14.11 0.18 0.45
CA SER A 20 12.85 0.58 1.05
C SER A 20 12.78 2.10 0.84
N ALA A 21 12.20 2.51 -0.29
CA ALA A 21 11.66 3.85 -0.40
C ALA A 21 10.74 3.98 0.81
N GLN A 22 11.10 4.86 1.73
CA GLN A 22 10.26 5.22 2.86
C GLN A 22 9.05 5.96 2.27
N GLY A 23 8.13 5.20 1.68
CA GLY A 23 6.84 5.68 1.23
C GLY A 23 6.02 5.99 2.46
N LEU A 24 5.36 7.14 2.48
CA LEU A 24 4.39 7.49 3.51
C LEU A 24 3.37 6.35 3.61
N ALA A 25 3.32 5.67 4.76
CA ALA A 25 2.27 4.69 5.02
C ALA A 25 0.96 5.44 5.24
N TRP A 26 -0.11 5.05 4.55
CA TRP A 26 -1.43 5.65 4.71
C TRP A 26 -2.27 4.75 5.60
N VAL A 27 -2.66 5.24 6.78
CA VAL A 27 -3.31 4.40 7.81
C VAL A 27 -4.62 4.99 8.27
N SER A 28 -5.62 4.16 8.53
CA SER A 28 -6.91 4.63 9.08
C SER A 28 -6.84 5.06 10.55
N ASN A 29 -5.82 4.59 11.28
CA ASN A 29 -5.58 4.90 12.68
C ASN A 29 -4.11 5.30 12.90
N THR A 30 -3.83 6.57 13.18
CA THR A 30 -2.45 7.09 13.32
C THR A 30 -1.73 6.61 14.58
N ALA A 31 -2.43 5.93 15.51
CA ALA A 31 -1.81 5.33 16.70
C ALA A 31 -0.72 4.31 16.34
N ILE A 32 -0.76 3.71 15.14
CA ILE A 32 0.21 2.73 14.67
C ILE A 32 1.48 3.33 14.05
N CYS A 33 1.47 4.63 13.75
CA CYS A 33 2.60 5.29 13.09
C CYS A 33 3.93 5.25 13.87
N PRO A 34 3.98 5.31 15.22
CA PRO A 34 5.23 5.14 15.96
C PRO A 34 5.91 3.78 15.71
N ASP A 35 5.14 2.69 15.65
CA ASP A 35 5.68 1.34 15.47
C ASP A 35 6.16 1.11 14.04
N LEU A 36 5.37 1.57 13.06
CA LEU A 36 5.78 1.56 11.65
C LEU A 36 7.08 2.36 11.44
N ARG A 37 7.24 3.51 12.10
CA ARG A 37 8.48 4.30 12.07
C ARG A 37 9.65 3.60 12.76
N ALA A 38 9.39 2.83 13.80
CA ALA A 38 10.40 2.03 14.48
C ALA A 38 10.85 0.81 13.64
N GLY A 39 10.21 0.57 12.49
CA GLY A 39 10.53 -0.51 11.57
C GLY A 39 9.81 -1.81 11.88
N ALA A 40 8.74 -1.77 12.68
CA ALA A 40 7.86 -2.92 12.84
C ALA A 40 7.22 -3.30 11.49
N ALA A 41 7.05 -4.59 11.26
CA ALA A 41 6.39 -5.07 10.05
C ALA A 41 4.91 -4.68 10.08
N ALA A 42 4.35 -4.29 8.94
CA ALA A 42 2.97 -3.80 8.89
C ALA A 42 1.99 -4.88 9.34
N GLU A 43 2.24 -6.15 9.00
CA GLU A 43 1.46 -7.30 9.43
C GLU A 43 1.39 -7.46 10.96
N ASP A 44 2.49 -7.23 11.65
CA ASP A 44 2.55 -7.35 13.11
C ASP A 44 1.73 -6.25 13.77
N VAL A 45 1.85 -5.02 13.26
CA VAL A 45 1.18 -3.84 13.81
C VAL A 45 -0.33 -3.85 13.50
N LEU A 46 -0.72 -4.30 12.31
CA LEU A 46 -2.12 -4.44 11.92
C LEU A 46 -2.82 -5.58 12.68
N GLY A 47 -2.11 -6.67 12.99
CA GLY A 47 -2.66 -7.80 13.75
C GLY A 47 -3.09 -7.43 15.18
N ASP A 48 -2.51 -6.38 15.76
CA ASP A 48 -2.81 -5.92 17.11
C ASP A 48 -3.71 -4.66 17.14
N SER A 49 -4.22 -4.19 16.00
CA SER A 49 -4.99 -2.94 15.91
C SER A 49 -6.19 -3.01 14.96
N ASP A 50 -7.23 -2.21 15.24
CA ASP A 50 -8.35 -1.98 14.31
C ASP A 50 -7.97 -1.02 13.16
N ALA A 51 -6.71 -1.06 12.72
CA ALA A 51 -6.18 -0.18 11.68
C ALA A 51 -6.24 -0.84 10.30
N LEU A 52 -6.34 0.00 9.28
CA LEU A 52 -6.21 -0.37 7.88
C LEU A 52 -5.01 0.38 7.30
N LEU A 53 -4.19 -0.33 6.52
CA LEU A 53 -3.15 0.21 5.66
C LEU A 53 -3.70 0.35 4.24
N LEU A 54 -3.51 1.52 3.64
CA LEU A 54 -3.80 1.81 2.23
C LEU A 54 -2.51 1.78 1.42
N GLU A 55 -2.50 0.94 0.39
CA GLU A 55 -1.43 0.80 -0.58
C GLU A 55 -1.92 1.18 -1.99
N PRO A 56 -1.03 1.43 -2.97
CA PRO A 56 -1.45 1.71 -4.35
C PRO A 56 -2.29 0.61 -5.01
N THR A 57 -2.29 -0.62 -4.49
CA THR A 57 -3.01 -1.76 -5.10
C THR A 57 -4.14 -2.30 -4.24
N GLY A 58 -4.27 -1.83 -2.99
CA GLY A 58 -5.18 -2.46 -2.05
C GLY A 58 -5.32 -1.79 -0.70
N LEU A 59 -6.17 -2.42 0.11
CA LEU A 59 -6.31 -2.17 1.56
C LEU A 59 -5.88 -3.44 2.29
N ILE A 60 -5.22 -3.27 3.43
CA ILE A 60 -4.81 -4.38 4.30
C ILE A 60 -5.19 -4.06 5.74
N GLY A 61 -5.82 -5.00 6.42
CA GLY A 61 -6.07 -5.00 7.86
C GLY A 61 -5.95 -6.41 8.42
N MET A 62 -6.25 -6.58 9.71
CA MET A 62 -6.33 -7.91 10.34
C MET A 62 -7.44 -8.73 9.67
N GLU A 63 -7.05 -9.75 8.90
CA GLU A 63 -7.95 -10.63 8.12
C GLU A 63 -8.79 -9.92 7.06
N TYR A 64 -8.45 -8.68 6.72
CA TYR A 64 -9.15 -7.88 5.73
C TYR A 64 -8.19 -7.48 4.61
N ARG A 65 -8.48 -7.89 3.38
CA ARG A 65 -7.69 -7.52 2.21
C ARG A 65 -8.60 -7.12 1.08
N CYS A 66 -8.38 -5.95 0.52
CA CYS A 66 -9.02 -5.53 -0.73
C CYS A 66 -7.97 -5.28 -1.79
N VAL A 67 -8.33 -5.53 -3.04
CA VAL A 67 -7.51 -5.21 -4.21
C VAL A 67 -8.30 -4.32 -5.15
N PHE A 68 -7.62 -3.39 -5.81
CA PHE A 68 -8.25 -2.48 -6.75
C PHE A 68 -7.43 -2.25 -8.02
N GLU A 69 -8.15 -2.02 -9.12
CA GLU A 69 -7.63 -1.76 -10.45
C GLU A 69 -8.39 -0.59 -11.11
N PRO A 70 -7.69 0.37 -11.74
CA PRO A 70 -6.23 0.51 -11.79
C PRO A 70 -5.60 0.77 -10.40
N ALA A 71 -4.27 0.77 -10.29
CA ALA A 71 -3.62 1.17 -9.03
C ALA A 71 -3.99 2.63 -8.67
N LEU A 72 -4.16 2.90 -7.37
CA LEU A 72 -4.33 4.24 -6.81
C LEU A 72 -3.02 5.02 -6.87
N ASP A 73 -3.07 6.21 -7.48
CA ASP A 73 -1.97 7.17 -7.42
C ASP A 73 -2.00 7.93 -6.10
N LEU A 74 -1.24 7.43 -5.12
CA LEU A 74 -1.09 8.06 -3.80
C LEU A 74 -0.29 9.38 -3.84
N ASP A 75 0.23 9.78 -5.00
CA ASP A 75 0.92 11.05 -5.25
C ASP A 75 0.06 12.03 -6.07
N ALA A 76 -1.19 11.67 -6.37
CA ALA A 76 -2.11 12.51 -7.11
C ALA A 76 -2.32 13.89 -6.44
N ALA A 77 -2.66 14.87 -7.29
CA ALA A 77 -2.80 16.27 -6.93
C ALA A 77 -3.86 16.49 -5.83
N ASP A 78 -3.73 17.60 -5.11
CA ASP A 78 -4.72 17.98 -4.11
C ASP A 78 -6.14 18.09 -4.71
N LEU A 79 -7.14 17.66 -3.95
CA LEU A 79 -8.54 17.57 -4.34
C LEU A 79 -8.83 16.66 -5.56
N SER A 80 -7.90 15.77 -5.94
CA SER A 80 -8.17 14.79 -6.98
C SER A 80 -9.13 13.70 -6.50
N THR A 81 -10.03 13.27 -7.39
CA THR A 81 -10.92 12.12 -7.16
C THR A 81 -10.67 11.08 -8.24
N SER A 82 -10.56 9.81 -7.84
CA SER A 82 -10.42 8.67 -8.74
C SER A 82 -11.34 7.52 -8.32
N THR A 83 -11.77 6.70 -9.27
CA THR A 83 -12.60 5.52 -9.02
C THR A 83 -11.92 4.29 -9.59
N HIS A 84 -11.94 3.21 -8.81
CA HIS A 84 -11.26 1.96 -9.06
C HIS A 84 -12.25 0.83 -8.86
N THR A 85 -12.21 -0.18 -9.73
CA THR A 85 -12.98 -1.41 -9.51
C THR A 85 -12.11 -2.36 -8.71
N GLY A 86 -12.69 -3.11 -7.79
CA GLY A 86 -11.94 -4.02 -6.96
C GLY A 86 -12.80 -5.07 -6.31
N TYR A 87 -12.22 -5.77 -5.34
CA TYR A 87 -12.96 -6.66 -4.45
C TYR A 87 -12.22 -6.81 -3.13
N CYS A 88 -12.96 -7.19 -2.10
CA CYS A 88 -12.40 -7.58 -0.80
C CYS A 88 -12.49 -9.10 -0.62
N GLU A 89 -11.48 -9.67 0.03
CA GLU A 89 -11.42 -11.06 0.43
C GLU A 89 -12.36 -11.25 1.63
N GLU A 90 -13.58 -11.68 1.35
CA GLU A 90 -14.57 -12.05 2.36
C GLU A 90 -14.86 -13.56 2.26
N PRO A 91 -15.23 -14.24 3.36
CA PRO A 91 -15.68 -15.62 3.29
C PRO A 91 -16.87 -15.76 2.34
N GLY A 92 -16.70 -16.51 1.25
CA GLY A 92 -17.77 -16.75 0.27
C GLY A 92 -17.37 -16.37 -1.14
N LEU A 93 -18.30 -15.72 -1.86
CA LEU A 93 -18.09 -15.31 -3.25
C LEU A 93 -17.48 -13.90 -3.30
N ILE A 94 -16.41 -13.76 -4.08
CA ILE A 94 -15.84 -12.46 -4.42
C ILE A 94 -16.87 -11.64 -5.19
N THR A 95 -17.23 -10.47 -4.65
CA THR A 95 -18.15 -9.54 -5.30
C THR A 95 -17.38 -8.30 -5.74
N PRO A 96 -17.39 -7.97 -7.04
CA PRO A 96 -16.80 -6.72 -7.52
C PRO A 96 -17.48 -5.49 -6.93
N GLN A 97 -16.69 -4.49 -6.56
CA GLN A 97 -17.14 -3.24 -5.93
C GLN A 97 -16.42 -2.04 -6.56
N LEU A 98 -17.00 -0.84 -6.39
CA LEU A 98 -16.38 0.42 -6.78
C LEU A 98 -15.79 1.10 -5.54
N PHE A 99 -14.52 1.47 -5.63
CA PHE A 99 -13.78 2.22 -4.61
C PHE A 99 -13.47 3.60 -5.18
N THR A 100 -14.04 4.65 -4.58
CA THR A 100 -13.77 6.03 -4.97
C THR A 100 -12.90 6.70 -3.92
N PHE A 101 -11.76 7.25 -4.33
CA PHE A 101 -10.82 7.92 -3.45
C PHE A 101 -10.83 9.42 -3.72
N ARG A 102 -10.75 10.22 -2.65
CA ARG A 102 -10.52 11.66 -2.71
C ARG A 102 -9.24 11.99 -1.96
N MET A 103 -8.31 12.65 -2.65
CA MET A 103 -7.04 13.11 -2.09
C MET A 103 -7.20 14.53 -1.53
N GLU A 104 -6.78 14.76 -0.30
CA GLU A 104 -6.71 16.09 0.30
C GLU A 104 -5.33 16.25 0.95
N ARG A 105 -4.59 17.30 0.56
CA ARG A 105 -3.21 17.55 0.97
C ARG A 105 -3.04 18.77 1.84
N GLN A 106 -4.04 19.66 1.87
CA GLN A 106 -3.98 20.88 2.67
C GLN A 106 -4.12 20.55 4.16
N GLU A 107 -3.33 21.24 4.99
CA GLU A 107 -3.29 21.15 6.45
C GLU A 107 -2.82 19.79 6.99
N THR A 108 -3.63 18.73 6.82
CA THR A 108 -3.34 17.37 7.25
C THR A 108 -3.62 16.42 6.07
N PRO A 109 -2.59 15.88 5.41
CA PRO A 109 -2.77 14.98 4.27
C PRO A 109 -3.63 13.78 4.63
N ARG A 110 -4.71 13.58 3.86
CA ARG A 110 -5.64 12.45 4.01
C ARG A 110 -6.17 11.93 2.69
N VAL A 111 -6.57 10.67 2.69
CA VAL A 111 -7.32 10.02 1.60
C VAL A 111 -8.66 9.57 2.15
N SER A 112 -9.75 10.01 1.54
CA SER A 112 -11.10 9.52 1.87
C SER A 112 -11.51 8.45 0.86
N LEU A 113 -11.87 7.27 1.35
CA LEU A 113 -12.42 6.16 0.58
C LEU A 113 -13.94 6.09 0.72
N TYR A 114 -14.62 6.02 -0.42
CA TYR A 114 -16.05 5.76 -0.55
C TYR A 114 -16.25 4.43 -1.30
N ASP A 115 -16.81 3.44 -0.62
CA ASP A 115 -17.02 2.06 -1.10
C ASP A 115 -18.51 1.65 -1.12
N GLY A 116 -19.42 2.59 -0.85
CA GLY A 116 -20.86 2.35 -0.73
C GLY A 116 -21.37 2.22 0.70
N THR A 117 -20.48 2.27 1.70
CA THR A 117 -20.86 2.43 3.11
C THR A 117 -21.39 3.85 3.39
N GLU A 118 -22.07 4.03 4.53
CA GLU A 118 -22.65 5.34 4.92
C GLU A 118 -21.58 6.41 5.21
N THR A 119 -20.37 5.99 5.59
CA THR A 119 -19.29 6.87 6.04
C THR A 119 -18.00 6.55 5.31
N ALA A 120 -17.33 7.56 4.80
CA ALA A 120 -16.02 7.36 4.17
C ALA A 120 -14.99 6.86 5.19
N THR A 121 -14.19 5.87 4.81
CA THR A 121 -12.99 5.51 5.55
C THR A 121 -11.91 6.54 5.26
N VAL A 122 -11.28 7.10 6.29
CA VAL A 122 -10.25 8.14 6.12
C VAL A 122 -8.90 7.58 6.50
N PHE A 123 -7.92 7.75 5.60
CA PHE A 123 -6.53 7.39 5.81
C PHE A 123 -5.68 8.63 5.97
N PHE A 124 -4.69 8.57 6.84
CA PHE A 124 -3.73 9.63 7.11
C PHE A 124 -2.32 9.15 6.80
N ALA A 125 -1.49 10.04 6.28
CA ALA A 125 -0.07 9.74 6.11
C ALA A 125 0.60 9.64 7.49
N CYS A 126 1.36 8.57 7.73
CA CYS A 126 2.29 8.49 8.84
C CYS A 126 3.51 9.37 8.53
N PRO A 127 3.73 10.48 9.27
CA PRO A 127 4.86 11.37 9.08
C PRO A 127 6.17 10.77 9.62
#